data_AF-A0A7X3AQT3-F1
#
_entry.id   AF-A0A7X3AQT3-F1
#
_cell.length_a   1.000
_cell.length_b   1.000
_cell.length_c   1.000
_cell.angle_alpha   90.00
_cell.angle_beta   90.00
_cell.angle_gamma   90.00
#
_symmetry.space_group_name_H-M   'P 1'
#
loop_
_entity.id
_entity.type
_entity.pdbx_description
1 polymer ?
#
loop_
_entity_poly.entity_id
_entity_poly.type
_entity_poly.pdbx_seq_one_letter_code
_entity_poly.pdbx_strand_id
1 'polypeptide(L)'
;MPYKIYTYEDPYKLDQTDFWDEISCLPHFCVARTMVNGLKDVMQDSIQGLICPLDNLVSFPPEDFKSKHEVYRSWTENISLRIQQYSALTTIFKRELENHNIDEKFYQALQQNQTYFLEAIRLFIELGIGPDSLDAEKGNKEQRLFTFALKEVSKDPLFSFPHTPTVSTLKEIITELAQNELREYDEKNTGSQKDRLWYERAIKNTADQPLKAIVVHGVHQFSPPQLRLLLDMEKMGITIIFLFNYQKQFPKMYSSWEYIYKCFDAPIHHDANIGRYEMQMMQNASNALGCALGEMYEGHYQSRDSHFQKWHGLYKNVNFIEFANITEYAHFVSNHFDVAQKKYRDSQSVIDRGNDVLNHAAVLRFLDEQVYTANRDVHTLLKIYYPEYAKERHFLSYPIGQFFSAIYRLWDYERGEIKIDIPAIKECLSSHILTAGSGESLLRTFYNLDIIFDGITTFEEFREKIATEYVSHYNSVTRSRAKGPIYHLRQLSIYNKYKVTKKDITTLVNAIEEINEIAKHLFAVDDTHEDYISFGKHFENLEAFLKRRDLSLANEEERTLIDALRLRLDKVKPEKSFLELSGICRRDSIST
;
A
#
# COMPACT_ATOMS: atom_id res chain seq x y z
N MET A 1 -4.32 -19.03 33.44
CA MET A 1 -5.39 -18.62 32.52
C MET A 1 -4.73 -18.23 31.21
N PRO A 2 -5.25 -18.71 30.06
CA PRO A 2 -4.61 -18.49 28.76
C PRO A 2 -4.61 -17.03 28.32
N TYR A 3 -5.66 -16.30 28.72
CA TYR A 3 -5.83 -14.87 28.47
C TYR A 3 -5.85 -14.10 29.78
N LYS A 4 -5.26 -12.91 29.77
CA LYS A 4 -5.40 -11.88 30.80
C LYS A 4 -5.76 -10.57 30.13
N ILE A 5 -6.59 -9.76 30.77
CA ILE A 5 -6.95 -8.44 30.25
C ILE A 5 -6.66 -7.41 31.33
N TYR A 6 -5.75 -6.49 31.03
CA TYR A 6 -5.39 -5.37 31.88
C TYR A 6 -5.81 -4.06 31.24
N THR A 7 -6.28 -3.14 32.08
CA THR A 7 -6.57 -1.78 31.64
C THR A 7 -5.91 -0.76 32.55
N TYR A 8 -5.39 0.30 31.94
CA TYR A 8 -4.80 1.44 32.65
C TYR A 8 -5.56 2.72 32.30
N GLU A 9 -5.64 3.65 33.25
CA GLU A 9 -6.30 4.94 33.05
C GLU A 9 -5.35 6.00 32.47
N ASP A 10 -4.12 6.06 33.00
CA ASP A 10 -3.10 7.06 32.65
C ASP A 10 -1.95 6.42 31.84
N PRO A 11 -1.82 6.71 30.53
CA PRO A 11 -0.72 6.18 29.71
C PRO A 11 0.66 6.67 30.17
N TYR A 12 0.76 7.79 30.89
CA TYR A 12 2.04 8.38 31.32
C TYR A 12 2.56 7.81 32.64
N LYS A 13 1.74 7.00 33.33
CA LYS A 13 2.09 6.35 34.59
C LYS A 13 1.90 4.83 34.50
N LEU A 14 2.02 4.28 33.30
CA LEU A 14 1.84 2.84 33.08
C LEU A 14 2.83 2.01 33.92
N ASP A 15 4.00 2.57 34.24
CA ASP A 15 5.07 2.00 35.07
C ASP A 15 4.71 1.92 36.57
N GLN A 16 3.64 2.57 36.98
CA GLN A 16 3.14 2.61 38.35
C GLN A 16 1.89 1.73 38.56
N THR A 17 1.42 1.05 37.51
CA THR A 17 0.26 0.16 37.57
C THR A 17 0.54 -1.08 38.41
N ASP A 18 -0.49 -1.66 39.03
CA ASP A 18 -0.35 -2.83 39.92
C ASP A 18 0.12 -4.12 39.21
N PHE A 19 0.01 -4.17 37.89
CA PHE A 19 0.46 -5.28 37.04
C PHE A 19 1.77 -5.00 36.28
N TRP A 20 2.41 -3.84 36.48
CA TRP A 20 3.58 -3.44 35.69
C TRP A 20 4.75 -4.43 35.76
N ASP A 21 5.04 -4.93 36.96
CA ASP A 21 6.12 -5.90 37.19
C ASP A 21 5.94 -7.20 36.39
N GLU A 22 4.69 -7.57 36.07
CA GLU A 22 4.40 -8.73 35.23
C GLU A 22 4.71 -8.46 33.75
N ILE A 23 4.46 -7.24 33.26
CA ILE A 23 4.46 -6.95 31.81
C ILE A 23 5.72 -6.22 31.33
N SER A 24 6.45 -5.53 32.19
CA SER A 24 7.58 -4.64 31.84
C SER A 24 8.68 -5.33 31.03
N CYS A 25 8.89 -6.61 31.32
CA CYS A 25 9.92 -7.46 30.75
C CYS A 25 9.51 -8.21 29.48
N LEU A 26 8.21 -8.38 29.25
CA LEU A 26 7.67 -9.21 28.18
C LEU A 26 7.79 -8.53 26.81
N PRO A 27 7.68 -9.28 25.70
CA PRO A 27 7.50 -8.68 24.37
C PRO A 27 6.15 -7.97 24.24
N HIS A 28 6.16 -6.70 23.85
CA HIS A 28 5.00 -5.84 23.61
C HIS A 28 4.70 -5.72 22.11
N PHE A 29 3.50 -6.14 21.71
CA PHE A 29 2.99 -6.01 20.35
C PHE A 29 1.86 -4.99 20.30
N CYS A 30 2.16 -3.79 19.82
CA CYS A 30 1.21 -2.69 19.75
C CYS A 30 0.39 -2.71 18.45
N VAL A 31 -0.78 -2.09 18.45
CA VAL A 31 -1.64 -1.99 17.25
C VAL A 31 -0.98 -1.26 16.07
N ALA A 32 -0.10 -0.29 16.34
CA ALA A 32 0.49 0.54 15.30
C ALA A 32 1.87 1.06 15.68
N ARG A 33 2.67 1.43 14.67
CA ARG A 33 3.99 2.05 14.84
C ARG A 33 3.94 3.35 15.65
N THR A 34 2.89 4.15 15.47
CA THR A 34 2.68 5.39 16.25
C THR A 34 2.61 5.12 17.75
N MET A 35 1.92 4.06 18.15
CA MET A 35 1.79 3.67 19.55
C MET A 35 3.12 3.19 20.12
N VAL A 36 3.89 2.40 19.34
CA VAL A 36 5.26 1.99 19.71
C VAL A 36 6.13 3.21 20.00
N ASN A 37 6.12 4.19 19.10
CA ASN A 37 6.94 5.40 19.27
C ASN A 37 6.47 6.22 20.49
N GLY A 38 5.17 6.44 20.64
CA GLY A 38 4.63 7.18 21.78
C GLY A 38 4.94 6.52 23.14
N LEU A 39 4.83 5.19 23.22
CA LEU A 39 5.21 4.46 24.43
C LEU A 39 6.72 4.49 24.67
N LYS A 40 7.56 4.39 23.64
CA LYS A 40 9.01 4.55 23.79
C LYS A 40 9.38 5.93 24.33
N ASP A 41 8.75 6.98 23.80
CA ASP A 41 9.03 8.37 24.19
C ASP A 41 8.63 8.64 25.65
N VAL A 42 7.48 8.11 26.07
CA VAL A 42 6.92 8.28 27.42
C VAL A 42 7.59 7.38 28.45
N MET A 43 7.71 6.08 28.14
CA MET A 43 8.14 5.05 29.10
C MET A 43 9.66 4.88 29.14
N GLN A 44 10.37 5.23 28.06
CA GLN A 44 11.82 5.16 27.94
C GLN A 44 12.39 3.82 28.45
N ASP A 45 13.23 3.88 29.48
CA ASP A 45 13.94 2.74 30.08
C ASP A 45 13.02 1.78 30.86
N SER A 46 11.74 2.12 31.06
CA SER A 46 10.81 1.31 31.86
C SER A 46 10.37 0.05 31.12
N ILE A 47 10.22 0.11 29.79
CA ILE A 47 9.94 -1.08 28.98
C ILE A 47 11.29 -1.77 28.71
N GLN A 48 11.41 -2.99 29.19
CA GLN A 48 12.67 -3.73 29.20
C GLN A 48 12.78 -4.76 28.07
N GLY A 49 11.67 -5.17 27.47
CA GLY A 49 11.61 -6.15 26.38
C GLY A 49 11.42 -5.51 24.99
N LEU A 50 11.23 -6.34 23.97
CA LEU A 50 10.82 -5.91 22.63
C LEU A 50 9.54 -5.07 22.71
N ILE A 51 9.48 -3.99 21.94
CA ILE A 51 8.22 -3.32 21.61
C ILE A 51 8.17 -3.03 20.11
N CYS A 52 7.19 -3.61 19.42
CA CYS A 52 6.97 -3.43 17.98
C CYS A 52 5.47 -3.55 17.63
N PRO A 53 5.07 -3.23 16.39
CA PRO A 53 3.70 -3.49 15.94
C PRO A 53 3.38 -4.98 15.88
N LEU A 54 2.14 -5.37 16.13
CA LEU A 54 1.68 -6.76 15.99
C LEU A 54 1.78 -7.25 14.54
N ASP A 55 1.51 -6.38 13.57
CA ASP A 55 1.63 -6.71 12.14
C ASP A 55 3.05 -7.14 11.74
N ASN A 56 4.08 -6.62 12.42
CA ASN A 56 5.46 -7.02 12.15
C ASN A 56 5.71 -8.50 12.50
N LEU A 57 4.99 -9.04 13.49
CA LEU A 57 5.06 -10.45 13.84
C LEU A 57 4.30 -11.31 12.83
N VAL A 58 3.10 -10.88 12.44
CA VAL A 58 2.23 -11.61 11.51
C VAL A 58 2.85 -11.70 10.11
N SER A 59 3.33 -10.58 9.58
CA SER A 59 3.96 -10.48 8.25
C SER A 59 5.48 -10.73 8.28
N PHE A 60 6.01 -11.37 9.33
CA PHE A 60 7.44 -11.65 9.44
C PHE A 60 7.93 -12.66 8.37
N PRO A 61 9.12 -12.45 7.75
CA PRO A 61 10.09 -11.36 7.99
C PRO A 61 9.79 -10.06 7.22
N PRO A 62 10.35 -8.90 7.61
CA PRO A 62 10.30 -7.68 6.77
C PRO A 62 10.95 -7.83 5.39
N GLU A 63 10.60 -6.99 4.39
CA GLU A 63 11.06 -7.13 2.99
C GLU A 63 12.57 -7.28 2.84
N ASP A 64 13.34 -6.44 3.53
CA ASP A 64 14.80 -6.39 3.46
C ASP A 64 15.51 -7.23 4.53
N PHE A 65 14.75 -7.98 5.33
CA PHE A 65 15.28 -8.78 6.42
C PHE A 65 15.38 -10.25 6.04
N LYS A 66 16.62 -10.74 5.93
CA LYS A 66 16.90 -12.16 5.66
C LYS A 66 16.74 -12.98 6.94
N SER A 67 15.60 -13.65 7.08
CA SER A 67 15.39 -14.70 8.07
C SER A 67 15.27 -16.07 7.41
N LYS A 68 15.57 -17.13 8.18
CA LYS A 68 15.27 -18.52 7.80
C LYS A 68 13.83 -18.93 8.13
N HIS A 69 13.14 -18.09 8.89
CA HIS A 69 11.81 -18.35 9.40
C HIS A 69 10.81 -17.33 8.86
N GLU A 70 9.56 -17.76 8.71
CA GLU A 70 8.43 -16.90 8.39
C GLU A 70 7.27 -17.24 9.32
N VAL A 71 6.38 -16.27 9.54
CA VAL A 71 5.10 -16.52 10.21
C VAL A 71 4.03 -16.72 9.14
N TYR A 72 3.43 -15.65 8.63
CA TYR A 72 2.40 -15.74 7.58
C TYR A 72 2.70 -14.87 6.35
N ARG A 73 3.92 -14.36 6.20
CA ARG A 73 4.30 -13.46 5.09
C ARG A 73 3.98 -14.05 3.71
N SER A 74 4.23 -15.35 3.52
CA SER A 74 3.92 -16.06 2.28
C SER A 74 2.45 -16.05 1.90
N TRP A 75 1.56 -15.70 2.83
CA TRP A 75 0.12 -15.53 2.64
C TRP A 75 -0.33 -14.06 2.65
N THR A 76 0.15 -13.25 3.61
CA THR A 76 -0.31 -11.87 3.82
C THR A 76 0.26 -10.91 2.78
N GLU A 77 1.54 -11.03 2.43
CA GLU A 77 2.26 -10.11 1.53
C GLU A 77 2.49 -10.70 0.12
N ASN A 78 1.86 -11.84 -0.19
CA ASN A 78 2.07 -12.55 -1.45
C ASN A 78 0.97 -12.24 -2.47
N ILE A 79 1.20 -11.18 -3.25
CA ILE A 79 0.31 -10.76 -4.35
C ILE A 79 0.18 -11.86 -5.41
N SER A 80 1.28 -12.56 -5.73
CA SER A 80 1.28 -13.63 -6.74
C SER A 80 0.35 -14.78 -6.34
N LEU A 81 0.40 -15.21 -5.07
CA LEU A 81 -0.53 -16.20 -4.53
C LEU A 81 -1.98 -15.73 -4.65
N ARG A 82 -2.25 -14.46 -4.30
CA ARG A 82 -3.61 -13.90 -4.40
C ARG A 82 -4.13 -13.90 -5.85
N ILE A 83 -3.28 -13.62 -6.84
CA ILE A 83 -3.63 -13.69 -8.26
C ILE A 83 -3.88 -15.14 -8.69
N GLN A 84 -3.05 -16.09 -8.25
CA GLN A 84 -3.24 -17.52 -8.55
C GLN A 84 -4.55 -18.04 -7.94
N GLN A 85 -4.85 -17.68 -6.70
CA GLN A 85 -6.13 -17.99 -6.04
C GLN A 85 -7.32 -17.39 -6.79
N TYR A 86 -7.20 -16.15 -7.24
CA TYR A 86 -8.23 -15.50 -8.06
C TYR A 86 -8.47 -16.30 -9.35
N SER A 87 -7.40 -16.65 -10.08
CA SER A 87 -7.48 -17.45 -11.31
C SER A 87 -8.12 -18.83 -11.07
N ALA A 88 -7.75 -19.51 -9.98
CA ALA A 88 -8.32 -20.80 -9.60
C ALA A 88 -9.84 -20.71 -9.38
N LEU A 89 -10.33 -19.64 -8.74
CA LEU A 89 -11.77 -19.40 -8.59
C LEU A 89 -12.47 -19.16 -9.93
N THR A 90 -11.84 -18.43 -10.86
CA THR A 90 -12.39 -18.23 -12.21
C THR A 90 -12.64 -19.57 -12.89
N THR A 91 -11.68 -20.49 -12.78
CA THR A 91 -11.79 -21.85 -13.35
C THR A 91 -12.92 -22.64 -12.70
N ILE A 92 -13.07 -22.56 -11.37
CA ILE A 92 -14.20 -23.19 -10.66
C ILE A 92 -15.53 -22.65 -11.17
N PHE A 93 -15.68 -21.32 -11.30
CA PHE A 93 -16.92 -20.71 -11.77
C PHE A 93 -17.26 -21.08 -13.23
N LYS A 94 -16.25 -21.12 -14.11
CA LYS A 94 -16.44 -21.58 -15.50
C LYS A 94 -16.93 -23.02 -15.56
N ARG A 95 -16.33 -23.91 -14.77
CA ARG A 95 -16.75 -25.32 -14.69
C ARG A 95 -18.19 -25.46 -14.19
N GLU A 96 -18.60 -24.66 -13.20
CA GLU A 96 -19.97 -24.68 -12.69
C GLU A 96 -20.98 -24.12 -13.71
N LEU A 97 -20.57 -23.17 -14.56
CA LEU A 97 -21.38 -22.67 -15.68
C LEU A 97 -21.54 -23.75 -16.77
N GLU A 98 -20.45 -24.43 -17.15
CA GLU A 98 -20.45 -25.53 -18.12
C GLU A 98 -21.30 -26.72 -17.64
N ASN A 99 -21.29 -27.00 -16.34
CA ASN A 99 -22.11 -28.03 -15.72
C ASN A 99 -23.58 -27.63 -15.53
N HIS A 100 -23.99 -26.42 -15.96
CA HIS A 100 -25.33 -25.85 -15.79
C HIS A 100 -25.80 -25.73 -14.33
N ASN A 101 -24.88 -25.70 -13.36
CA ASN A 101 -25.19 -25.48 -11.95
C ASN A 101 -25.45 -23.98 -11.65
N ILE A 102 -24.85 -23.11 -12.47
CA ILE A 102 -25.10 -21.66 -12.46
C ILE A 102 -25.50 -21.18 -13.85
N ASP A 103 -26.22 -20.06 -13.92
CA ASP A 103 -26.64 -19.42 -15.17
C ASP A 103 -25.68 -18.29 -15.57
N GLU A 104 -25.74 -17.84 -16.82
CA GLU A 104 -24.84 -16.81 -17.36
C GLU A 104 -24.93 -15.48 -16.59
N LYS A 105 -26.13 -15.10 -16.14
CA LYS A 105 -26.34 -13.86 -15.37
C LYS A 105 -25.64 -13.94 -14.01
N PHE A 106 -25.76 -15.09 -13.35
CA PHE A 106 -25.11 -15.35 -12.08
C PHE A 106 -23.59 -15.41 -12.23
N TYR A 107 -23.08 -16.03 -13.30
CA TYR A 107 -21.66 -16.04 -13.62
C TYR A 107 -21.09 -14.62 -13.85
N GLN A 108 -21.79 -13.76 -14.60
CA GLN A 108 -21.39 -12.35 -14.78
C GLN A 108 -21.35 -11.60 -13.44
N ALA A 109 -22.34 -11.81 -12.57
CA ALA A 109 -22.36 -11.22 -11.23
C ALA A 109 -21.19 -11.70 -10.35
N LEU A 110 -20.81 -12.98 -10.46
CA LEU A 110 -19.66 -13.53 -9.77
C LEU A 110 -18.35 -12.91 -10.27
N GLN A 111 -18.18 -12.72 -11.58
CA GLN A 111 -16.98 -12.08 -12.13
C GLN A 111 -16.80 -10.65 -11.62
N GLN A 112 -17.88 -9.88 -11.47
CA GLN A 112 -17.83 -8.52 -10.90
C GLN A 112 -17.48 -8.52 -9.40
N ASN A 113 -17.90 -9.55 -8.65
CA ASN A 113 -17.75 -9.62 -7.20
C ASN A 113 -16.67 -10.63 -6.74
N GLN A 114 -15.87 -11.14 -7.66
CA GLN A 114 -14.95 -12.25 -7.40
C GLN A 114 -13.90 -11.89 -6.34
N THR A 115 -13.48 -10.63 -6.27
CA THR A 115 -12.58 -10.14 -5.22
C THR A 115 -13.17 -10.35 -3.84
N TYR A 116 -14.43 -9.96 -3.62
CA TYR A 116 -15.12 -10.17 -2.34
C TYR A 116 -15.34 -11.65 -2.04
N PHE A 117 -15.59 -12.45 -3.07
CA PHE A 117 -15.73 -13.90 -2.91
C PHE A 117 -14.41 -14.56 -2.47
N LEU A 118 -13.29 -14.16 -3.07
CA LEU A 118 -11.95 -14.60 -2.66
C LEU A 118 -11.63 -14.16 -1.23
N GLU A 119 -11.95 -12.92 -0.86
CA GLU A 119 -11.76 -12.43 0.51
C GLU A 119 -12.57 -13.22 1.53
N ALA A 120 -13.81 -13.58 1.19
CA ALA A 120 -14.64 -14.43 2.04
C ALA A 120 -14.04 -15.85 2.20
N ILE A 121 -13.52 -16.47 1.13
CA ILE A 121 -12.85 -17.77 1.22
C ILE A 121 -11.59 -17.66 2.10
N ARG A 122 -10.77 -16.63 1.87
CA ARG A 122 -9.56 -16.39 2.67
C ARG A 122 -9.88 -16.17 4.14
N LEU A 123 -10.94 -15.43 4.45
CA LEU A 123 -11.41 -15.23 5.83
C LEU A 123 -11.69 -16.57 6.54
N PHE A 124 -12.40 -17.48 5.87
CA PHE A 124 -12.68 -18.81 6.43
C PHE A 124 -11.41 -19.62 6.66
N ILE A 125 -10.51 -19.62 5.68
CA ILE A 125 -9.21 -20.31 5.77
C ILE A 125 -8.35 -19.74 6.91
N GLU A 126 -8.23 -18.42 6.99
CA GLU A 126 -7.43 -17.71 8.00
C GLU A 126 -7.97 -17.97 9.42
N LEU A 127 -9.29 -18.02 9.60
CA LEU A 127 -9.92 -18.38 10.87
C LEU A 127 -9.91 -19.89 11.15
N GLY A 128 -9.52 -20.72 10.18
CA GLY A 128 -9.55 -22.18 10.28
C GLY A 128 -10.96 -22.77 10.32
N ILE A 129 -11.93 -22.09 9.71
CA ILE A 129 -13.30 -22.55 9.60
C ILE A 129 -13.39 -23.47 8.39
N GLY A 130 -13.40 -24.78 8.66
CA GLY A 130 -13.48 -25.79 7.61
C GLY A 130 -14.86 -25.83 6.93
N PRO A 131 -14.95 -26.37 5.70
CA PRO A 131 -16.20 -26.43 4.95
C PRO A 131 -17.28 -27.28 5.61
N ASP A 132 -16.91 -28.24 6.47
CA ASP A 132 -17.85 -29.11 7.17
C ASP A 132 -18.59 -28.38 8.30
N SER A 133 -18.14 -27.19 8.68
CA SER A 133 -18.86 -26.34 9.63
C SER A 133 -20.09 -25.67 9.02
N LEU A 134 -20.22 -25.69 7.69
CA LEU A 134 -21.32 -25.05 6.95
C LEU A 134 -22.35 -26.08 6.47
N ASP A 135 -23.61 -25.85 6.80
CA ASP A 135 -24.73 -26.65 6.30
C ASP A 135 -25.17 -26.15 4.91
N ALA A 136 -24.60 -26.76 3.87
CA ALA A 136 -24.88 -26.41 2.48
C ALA A 136 -26.37 -26.56 2.12
N GLU A 137 -27.08 -27.52 2.71
CA GLU A 137 -28.47 -27.83 2.34
C GLU A 137 -29.44 -26.72 2.74
N LYS A 138 -29.14 -26.01 3.84
CA LYS A 138 -29.96 -24.90 4.33
C LYS A 138 -29.61 -23.54 3.73
N GLY A 139 -28.52 -23.47 2.96
CA GLY A 139 -28.07 -22.23 2.33
C GLY A 139 -28.87 -21.85 1.08
N ASN A 140 -28.91 -20.57 0.74
CA ASN A 140 -29.35 -20.08 -0.57
C ASN A 140 -28.35 -20.46 -1.68
N LYS A 141 -28.65 -20.09 -2.94
CA LYS A 141 -27.83 -20.46 -4.11
C LYS A 141 -26.37 -20.00 -3.96
N GLU A 142 -26.17 -18.78 -3.45
CA GLU A 142 -24.87 -18.16 -3.20
C GLU A 142 -24.10 -18.90 -2.11
N GLN A 143 -24.75 -19.21 -0.98
CA GLN A 143 -24.14 -19.92 0.15
C GLN A 143 -23.79 -21.37 -0.21
N ARG A 144 -24.62 -22.02 -1.04
CA ARG A 144 -24.33 -23.35 -1.60
C ARG A 144 -23.09 -23.33 -2.48
N LEU A 145 -23.00 -22.35 -3.39
CA LEU A 145 -21.82 -22.18 -4.23
C LEU A 145 -20.58 -21.85 -3.39
N PHE A 146 -20.70 -21.00 -2.38
CA PHE A 146 -19.59 -20.69 -1.47
C PHE A 146 -19.10 -21.93 -0.73
N THR A 147 -20.01 -22.73 -0.17
CA THR A 147 -19.67 -23.96 0.54
C THR A 147 -19.01 -24.98 -0.40
N PHE A 148 -19.49 -25.08 -1.64
CA PHE A 148 -18.88 -25.92 -2.67
C PHE A 148 -17.47 -25.43 -3.04
N ALA A 149 -17.31 -24.14 -3.33
CA ALA A 149 -16.02 -23.55 -3.66
C ALA A 149 -15.03 -23.72 -2.50
N LEU A 150 -15.46 -23.51 -1.25
CA LEU A 150 -14.64 -23.72 -0.06
C LEU A 150 -14.20 -25.19 0.09
N LYS A 151 -15.06 -26.17 -0.25
CA LYS A 151 -14.69 -27.59 -0.29
C LYS A 151 -13.66 -27.90 -1.37
N GLU A 152 -13.81 -27.32 -2.56
CA GLU A 152 -12.89 -27.55 -3.66
C GLU A 152 -11.52 -26.90 -3.39
N VAL A 153 -11.51 -25.63 -2.99
CA VAL A 153 -10.26 -24.91 -2.69
C VAL A 153 -9.54 -25.48 -1.47
N SER A 154 -10.24 -26.08 -0.50
CA SER A 154 -9.58 -26.73 0.65
C SER A 154 -8.67 -27.91 0.27
N LYS A 155 -8.84 -28.47 -0.93
CA LYS A 155 -7.99 -29.54 -1.48
C LYS A 155 -6.80 -28.99 -2.27
N ASP A 156 -6.82 -27.72 -2.61
CA ASP A 156 -5.81 -27.05 -3.44
C ASP A 156 -4.71 -26.47 -2.55
N PRO A 157 -3.43 -26.83 -2.77
CA PRO A 157 -2.30 -26.24 -2.05
C PRO A 157 -2.24 -24.71 -2.09
N LEU A 158 -2.78 -24.07 -3.14
CA LEU A 158 -2.82 -22.60 -3.26
C LEU A 158 -3.64 -21.92 -2.14
N PHE A 159 -4.56 -22.65 -1.51
CA PHE A 159 -5.42 -22.15 -0.44
C PHE A 159 -5.01 -22.71 0.93
N SER A 160 -3.85 -23.36 1.03
CA SER A 160 -3.31 -23.82 2.30
C SER A 160 -2.72 -22.65 3.08
N PHE A 161 -3.29 -22.35 4.25
CA PHE A 161 -2.75 -21.34 5.15
C PHE A 161 -1.42 -21.83 5.77
N PRO A 162 -0.39 -20.98 5.88
CA PRO A 162 0.88 -21.38 6.46
C PRO A 162 0.73 -21.81 7.92
N HIS A 163 1.50 -22.82 8.33
CA HIS A 163 1.48 -23.30 9.71
C HIS A 163 2.15 -22.31 10.65
N THR A 164 1.51 -22.09 11.81
CA THR A 164 2.07 -21.28 12.89
C THR A 164 3.39 -21.88 13.39
N PRO A 165 4.49 -21.10 13.48
CA PRO A 165 5.77 -21.61 13.94
C PRO A 165 5.71 -22.14 15.37
N THR A 166 6.62 -23.07 15.70
CA THR A 166 6.73 -23.64 17.06
C THR A 166 7.18 -22.58 18.08
N VAL A 167 6.98 -22.82 19.38
CA VAL A 167 7.39 -21.89 20.46
C VAL A 167 8.88 -21.52 20.39
N SER A 168 9.76 -22.48 20.07
CA SER A 168 11.19 -22.21 19.90
C SER A 168 11.46 -21.29 18.71
N THR A 169 10.81 -21.54 17.59
CA THR A 169 10.95 -20.71 16.38
C THR A 169 10.35 -19.32 16.59
N LEU A 170 9.20 -19.21 17.26
CA LEU A 170 8.62 -17.91 17.63
C LEU A 170 9.57 -17.12 18.53
N LYS A 171 10.24 -17.76 19.48
CA LYS A 171 11.24 -17.09 20.31
C LYS A 171 12.40 -16.53 19.48
N GLU A 172 12.90 -17.30 18.51
CA GLU A 172 13.93 -16.84 17.56
C GLU A 172 13.43 -15.65 16.73
N ILE A 173 12.23 -15.75 16.15
CA ILE A 173 11.59 -14.68 15.37
C ILE A 173 11.43 -13.39 16.20
N ILE A 174 10.96 -13.49 17.43
CA ILE A 174 10.77 -12.33 18.33
C ILE A 174 12.13 -11.69 18.66
N THR A 175 13.18 -12.49 18.81
CA THR A 175 14.55 -11.98 19.01
C THR A 175 15.08 -11.29 17.74
N GLU A 176 14.82 -11.86 16.56
CA GLU A 176 15.16 -11.27 15.27
C GLU A 176 14.39 -9.96 15.03
N LEU A 177 13.13 -9.87 15.43
CA LEU A 177 12.35 -8.62 15.41
C LEU A 177 13.00 -7.55 16.28
N ALA A 178 13.48 -7.89 17.48
CA ALA A 178 14.21 -6.95 18.33
C ALA A 178 15.51 -6.45 17.69
N GLN A 179 16.23 -7.32 16.97
CA GLN A 179 17.41 -6.94 16.20
C GLN A 179 17.05 -6.04 15.01
N ASN A 180 15.94 -6.32 14.33
CA ASN A 180 15.46 -5.49 13.24
C ASN A 180 15.06 -4.09 13.71
N GLU A 181 14.46 -3.96 14.90
CA GLU A 181 14.15 -2.66 15.49
C GLU A 181 15.41 -1.81 15.76
N LEU A 182 16.53 -2.44 16.18
CA LEU A 182 17.81 -1.75 16.32
C LEU A 182 18.39 -1.34 14.96
N ARG A 183 18.28 -2.20 13.94
CA ARG A 183 18.72 -1.89 12.57
C ARG A 183 17.96 -0.68 12.01
N GLU A 184 16.63 -0.69 12.09
CA GLU A 184 15.80 0.43 11.64
C GLU A 184 16.12 1.74 12.38
N TYR A 185 16.56 1.64 13.63
CA TYR A 185 17.01 2.78 14.41
C TYR A 185 18.37 3.31 13.92
N ASP A 186 19.36 2.43 13.72
CA ASP A 186 20.69 2.80 13.22
C ASP A 186 20.62 3.41 11.81
N GLU A 187 19.79 2.86 10.91
CA GLU A 187 19.60 3.38 9.54
C GLU A 187 19.06 4.81 9.52
N LYS A 188 18.25 5.20 10.51
CA LYS A 188 17.67 6.55 10.57
C LYS A 188 18.68 7.61 11.02
N ASN A 189 19.91 7.25 11.44
CA ASN A 189 20.99 8.18 11.81
C ASN A 189 20.55 9.37 12.72
N THR A 190 19.58 9.14 13.60
CA THR A 190 18.86 10.23 14.30
C THR A 190 18.95 10.18 15.81
N GLY A 191 19.56 9.14 16.38
CA GLY A 191 19.38 8.83 17.79
C GLY A 191 20.63 8.91 18.66
N SER A 192 20.40 8.94 19.98
CA SER A 192 21.45 9.08 20.98
C SER A 192 22.14 7.75 21.32
N GLN A 193 23.35 7.80 21.87
CA GLN A 193 24.02 6.60 22.40
C GLN A 193 23.20 5.91 23.50
N LYS A 194 22.37 6.67 24.24
CA LYS A 194 21.50 6.15 25.29
C LYS A 194 20.41 5.24 24.70
N ASP A 195 19.76 5.63 23.61
CA ASP A 195 18.66 4.83 23.05
C ASP A 195 19.19 3.57 22.36
N ARG A 196 20.40 3.62 21.78
CA ARG A 196 21.07 2.42 21.27
C ARG A 196 21.31 1.37 22.38
N LEU A 197 21.80 1.81 23.54
CA LEU A 197 21.97 0.94 24.72
C LEU A 197 20.64 0.38 25.22
N TRP A 198 19.53 1.11 25.05
CA TRP A 198 18.20 0.57 25.32
C TRP A 198 17.86 -0.59 24.38
N TYR A 199 18.05 -0.45 23.07
CA TYR A 199 17.80 -1.55 22.11
C TYR A 199 18.65 -2.79 22.40
N GLU A 200 19.94 -2.60 22.71
CA GLU A 200 20.84 -3.70 23.06
C GLU A 200 20.38 -4.44 24.33
N ARG A 201 19.91 -3.70 25.34
CA ARG A 201 19.31 -4.29 26.56
C ARG A 201 17.99 -5.00 26.25
N ALA A 202 17.13 -4.41 25.42
CA ALA A 202 15.84 -5.00 25.04
C ALA A 202 16.02 -6.31 24.27
N ILE A 203 16.99 -6.37 23.34
CA ILE A 203 17.36 -7.61 22.64
C ILE A 203 17.82 -8.67 23.63
N LYS A 204 18.73 -8.30 24.55
CA LYS A 204 19.25 -9.23 25.56
C LYS A 204 18.14 -9.77 26.46
N ASN A 205 17.30 -8.90 27.01
CA ASN A 205 16.21 -9.29 27.89
C ASN A 205 15.20 -10.20 27.16
N THR A 206 14.87 -9.87 25.91
CA THR A 206 13.97 -10.68 25.07
C THR A 206 14.56 -12.07 24.78
N ALA A 207 15.87 -12.15 24.53
CA ALA A 207 16.56 -13.42 24.28
C ALA A 207 16.69 -14.29 25.54
N ASP A 208 17.04 -13.68 26.68
CA ASP A 208 17.28 -14.36 27.95
C ASP A 208 15.98 -14.92 28.56
N GLN A 209 14.85 -14.24 28.35
CA GLN A 209 13.57 -14.66 28.93
C GLN A 209 12.91 -15.83 28.18
N PRO A 210 12.27 -16.76 28.89
CA PRO A 210 11.45 -17.78 28.25
C PRO A 210 10.16 -17.14 27.69
N LEU A 211 9.75 -17.55 26.49
CA LEU A 211 8.50 -17.09 25.87
C LEU A 211 7.28 -17.75 26.56
N LYS A 212 6.96 -17.28 27.77
CA LYS A 212 5.81 -17.74 28.56
C LYS A 212 4.57 -16.87 28.36
N ALA A 213 4.78 -15.59 28.07
CA ALA A 213 3.72 -14.63 27.89
C ALA A 213 4.14 -13.54 26.89
N ILE A 214 3.14 -12.89 26.28
CA ILE A 214 3.31 -11.69 25.45
C ILE A 214 2.26 -10.65 25.85
N VAL A 215 2.54 -9.39 25.53
CA VAL A 215 1.60 -8.28 25.72
C VAL A 215 1.08 -7.84 24.35
N VAL A 216 -0.24 -7.80 24.18
CA VAL A 216 -0.90 -7.27 22.98
C VAL A 216 -1.59 -5.98 23.35
N HIS A 217 -1.08 -4.87 22.81
CA HIS A 217 -1.42 -3.54 23.28
C HIS A 217 -2.27 -2.74 22.27
N GLY A 218 -3.49 -2.38 22.69
CA GLY A 218 -4.30 -1.37 22.02
C GLY A 218 -4.94 -1.84 20.72
N VAL A 219 -5.10 -3.15 20.52
CA VAL A 219 -5.72 -3.69 19.31
C VAL A 219 -7.24 -3.59 19.44
N HIS A 220 -7.86 -2.70 18.67
CA HIS A 220 -9.33 -2.57 18.63
C HIS A 220 -9.96 -3.46 17.56
N GLN A 221 -9.23 -3.79 16.49
CA GLN A 221 -9.72 -4.64 15.41
C GLN A 221 -8.65 -5.65 15.05
N PHE A 222 -8.93 -6.94 15.30
CA PHE A 222 -8.02 -8.02 14.93
C PHE A 222 -8.23 -8.39 13.47
N SER A 223 -7.15 -8.42 12.70
CA SER A 223 -7.18 -9.09 11.40
C SER A 223 -7.30 -10.61 11.61
N PRO A 224 -7.87 -11.36 10.65
CA PRO A 224 -7.99 -12.81 10.81
C PRO A 224 -6.63 -13.51 11.02
N PRO A 225 -5.53 -13.15 10.31
CA PRO A 225 -4.21 -13.70 10.60
C PRO A 225 -3.67 -13.34 12.00
N GLN A 226 -3.92 -12.13 12.51
CA GLN A 226 -3.56 -11.76 13.87
C GLN A 226 -4.30 -12.64 14.89
N LEU A 227 -5.62 -12.79 14.74
CA LEU A 227 -6.41 -13.61 15.64
C LEU A 227 -5.98 -15.07 15.58
N ARG A 228 -5.71 -15.59 14.38
CA ARG A 228 -5.20 -16.95 14.18
C ARG A 228 -3.90 -17.19 14.93
N LEU A 229 -2.95 -16.27 14.81
CA LEU A 229 -1.67 -16.34 15.52
C LEU A 229 -1.87 -16.38 17.03
N LEU A 230 -2.68 -15.47 17.59
CA LEU A 230 -2.90 -15.39 19.04
C LEU A 230 -3.60 -16.63 19.60
N LEU A 231 -4.57 -17.19 18.86
CA LEU A 231 -5.24 -18.45 19.22
C LEU A 231 -4.26 -19.64 19.17
N ASP A 232 -3.39 -19.70 18.17
CA ASP A 232 -2.43 -20.81 18.07
C ASP A 232 -1.31 -20.69 19.12
N MET A 233 -0.86 -19.47 19.44
CA MET A 233 0.07 -19.22 20.55
C MET A 233 -0.51 -19.63 21.91
N GLU A 234 -1.80 -19.37 22.13
CA GLU A 234 -2.51 -19.81 23.33
C GLU A 234 -2.52 -21.34 23.46
N LYS A 235 -2.87 -22.06 22.38
CA LYS A 235 -2.84 -23.54 22.35
C LYS A 235 -1.45 -24.12 22.61
N MET A 236 -0.40 -23.35 22.32
CA MET A 236 0.99 -23.71 22.62
C MET A 236 1.40 -23.45 24.09
N GLY A 237 0.51 -22.89 24.91
CA GLY A 237 0.73 -22.61 26.32
C GLY A 237 1.32 -21.22 26.61
N ILE A 238 1.32 -20.31 25.62
CA ILE A 238 1.75 -18.93 25.81
C ILE A 238 0.59 -18.11 26.36
N THR A 239 0.80 -17.40 27.46
CA THR A 239 -0.22 -16.49 28.02
C THR A 239 -0.29 -15.20 27.20
N ILE A 240 -1.48 -14.86 26.71
CA ILE A 240 -1.70 -13.62 25.98
C ILE A 240 -2.28 -12.58 26.93
N ILE A 241 -1.52 -11.51 27.18
CA ILE A 241 -1.93 -10.40 28.06
C ILE A 241 -2.38 -9.25 27.17
N PHE A 242 -3.68 -8.99 27.15
CA PHE A 242 -4.24 -7.85 26.47
C PHE A 242 -4.14 -6.60 27.35
N LEU A 243 -3.68 -5.50 26.76
CA LEU A 243 -3.50 -4.23 27.45
C LEU A 243 -4.12 -3.09 26.64
N PHE A 244 -5.02 -2.32 27.25
CA PHE A 244 -5.59 -1.13 26.59
C PHE A 244 -5.97 -0.04 27.59
N ASN A 245 -6.05 1.19 27.09
CA ASN A 245 -6.49 2.31 27.89
C ASN A 245 -8.00 2.24 28.15
N TYR A 246 -8.42 2.43 29.39
CA TYR A 246 -9.83 2.48 29.77
C TYR A 246 -10.02 3.52 30.86
N GLN A 247 -10.90 4.50 30.64
CA GLN A 247 -11.25 5.49 31.65
C GLN A 247 -12.65 5.21 32.16
N LYS A 248 -12.78 4.90 33.46
CA LYS A 248 -14.06 4.53 34.10
C LYS A 248 -15.15 5.60 33.98
N GLN A 249 -14.75 6.85 33.74
CA GLN A 249 -15.66 7.99 33.53
C GLN A 249 -16.36 7.98 32.16
N PHE A 250 -15.87 7.21 31.17
CA PHE A 250 -16.42 7.17 29.80
C PHE A 250 -16.81 5.74 29.35
N PRO A 251 -17.68 5.01 30.10
CA PRO A 251 -17.97 3.62 29.82
C PRO A 251 -18.62 3.39 28.44
N LYS A 252 -19.51 4.28 27.96
CA LYS A 252 -20.11 4.12 26.63
C LYS A 252 -19.08 4.28 25.53
N MET A 253 -18.14 5.22 25.66
CA MET A 253 -17.06 5.41 24.69
C MET A 253 -16.21 4.15 24.54
N TYR A 254 -15.96 3.44 25.65
CA TYR A 254 -15.21 2.18 25.66
C TYR A 254 -16.07 0.92 25.43
N SER A 255 -17.39 1.03 25.23
CA SER A 255 -18.28 -0.13 25.07
C SER A 255 -17.88 -1.08 23.95
N SER A 256 -17.30 -0.55 22.86
CA SER A 256 -16.78 -1.37 21.76
C SER A 256 -15.57 -2.20 22.16
N TRP A 257 -14.71 -1.69 23.07
CA TRP A 257 -13.59 -2.47 23.62
C TRP A 257 -14.11 -3.61 24.48
N GLU A 258 -15.06 -3.32 25.37
CA GLU A 258 -15.68 -4.36 26.22
C GLU A 258 -16.30 -5.47 25.36
N TYR A 259 -17.01 -5.11 24.27
CA TYR A 259 -17.60 -6.08 23.35
C TYR A 259 -16.55 -7.01 22.73
N ILE A 260 -15.44 -6.46 22.24
CA ILE A 260 -14.41 -7.22 21.53
C ILE A 260 -13.62 -8.11 22.48
N TYR A 261 -13.22 -7.57 23.62
CA TYR A 261 -12.39 -8.31 24.57
C TYR A 261 -13.19 -9.35 25.37
N LYS A 262 -14.51 -9.18 25.50
CA LYS A 262 -15.39 -10.22 26.06
C LYS A 262 -15.37 -11.53 25.27
N CYS A 263 -15.03 -11.51 23.97
CA CYS A 263 -14.90 -12.72 23.16
C CYS A 263 -13.80 -13.69 23.65
N PHE A 264 -12.84 -13.22 24.45
CA PHE A 264 -11.76 -14.06 25.00
C PHE A 264 -12.10 -14.70 26.36
N ASP A 265 -13.31 -14.45 26.88
CA ASP A 265 -13.83 -15.03 28.14
C ASP A 265 -12.86 -14.91 29.34
N ALA A 266 -12.15 -13.78 29.42
CA ALA A 266 -11.23 -13.47 30.50
C ALA A 266 -11.75 -12.30 31.33
N PRO A 267 -11.52 -12.29 32.66
CA PRO A 267 -11.87 -11.15 33.49
C PRO A 267 -11.01 -9.94 33.14
N ILE A 268 -11.64 -8.77 33.11
CA ILE A 268 -10.96 -7.49 32.92
C ILE A 268 -10.49 -7.00 34.30
N HIS A 269 -9.17 -6.89 34.46
CA HIS A 269 -8.56 -6.30 35.65
C HIS A 269 -8.21 -4.84 35.37
N HIS A 270 -8.89 -3.94 36.08
CA HIS A 270 -8.61 -2.52 36.05
C HIS A 270 -7.53 -2.19 37.07
N ASP A 271 -6.56 -1.37 36.70
CA ASP A 271 -5.51 -0.92 37.62
C ASP A 271 -6.09 -0.38 38.93
N ALA A 272 -5.55 -0.87 40.05
CA ALA A 272 -5.90 -0.43 41.40
C ALA A 272 -5.04 0.74 41.90
N ASN A 273 -3.84 0.96 41.33
CA ASN A 273 -2.92 1.99 41.79
C ASN A 273 -3.32 3.39 41.28
N ILE A 274 -3.68 3.50 40.00
CA ILE A 274 -4.06 4.76 39.35
C ILE A 274 -5.55 4.72 39.03
N GLY A 275 -6.35 5.21 39.99
CA GLY A 275 -7.81 5.23 39.86
C GLY A 275 -8.38 6.37 39.01
N ARG A 276 -7.54 7.27 38.50
CA ARG A 276 -7.96 8.33 37.58
C ARG A 276 -6.79 8.88 36.77
N TYR A 277 -7.05 9.19 35.50
CA TYR A 277 -6.18 10.07 34.72
C TYR A 277 -6.23 11.51 35.27
N GLU A 278 -5.19 11.90 36.02
CA GLU A 278 -5.06 13.24 36.60
C GLU A 278 -4.46 14.23 35.60
N MET A 279 -5.33 14.89 34.85
CA MET A 279 -4.94 15.93 33.89
C MET A 279 -4.44 17.20 34.60
N GLN A 280 -3.14 17.30 34.86
CA GLN A 280 -2.50 18.61 35.09
C GLN A 280 -2.63 19.54 33.85
N MET A 281 -2.97 18.99 32.67
CA MET A 281 -3.14 19.68 31.37
C MET A 281 -4.57 20.21 31.06
N MET A 282 -5.41 20.45 32.07
CA MET A 282 -6.78 21.01 31.95
C MET A 282 -6.85 22.45 31.39
N GLN A 283 -5.77 23.00 30.83
CA GLN A 283 -5.71 24.35 30.28
C GLN A 283 -5.64 24.42 28.75
N ASN A 284 -5.50 23.29 28.05
CA ASN A 284 -5.46 23.29 26.58
C ASN A 284 -6.88 23.16 25.96
N ALA A 285 -7.15 23.95 24.92
CA ALA A 285 -8.39 23.93 24.15
C ALA A 285 -8.75 22.53 23.63
N SER A 286 -7.77 21.77 23.11
CA SER A 286 -8.00 20.43 22.57
C SER A 286 -8.46 19.42 23.62
N ASN A 287 -7.92 19.50 24.84
CA ASN A 287 -8.32 18.63 25.95
C ASN A 287 -9.72 18.96 26.44
N ALA A 288 -10.04 20.25 26.55
CA ALA A 288 -11.37 20.72 26.92
C ALA A 288 -12.42 20.25 25.89
N LEU A 289 -12.09 20.31 24.60
CA LEU A 289 -12.94 19.77 23.53
C LEU A 289 -13.12 18.25 23.65
N GLY A 290 -12.03 17.50 23.85
CA GLY A 290 -12.08 16.04 24.03
C GLY A 290 -12.95 15.61 25.21
N CYS A 291 -12.81 16.28 26.37
CA CYS A 291 -13.65 16.01 27.54
C CYS A 291 -15.12 16.36 27.26
N ALA A 292 -15.40 17.49 26.61
CA ALA A 292 -16.76 17.87 26.26
C ALA A 292 -17.42 16.85 25.30
N LEU A 293 -16.68 16.37 24.29
CA LEU A 293 -17.15 15.31 23.39
C LEU A 293 -17.41 14.00 24.13
N GLY A 294 -16.52 13.60 25.03
CA GLY A 294 -16.69 12.42 25.87
C GLY A 294 -17.97 12.48 26.72
N GLU A 295 -18.15 13.56 27.49
CA GLU A 295 -19.35 13.76 28.31
C GLU A 295 -20.64 13.87 27.49
N MET A 296 -20.57 14.48 26.30
CA MET A 296 -21.70 14.49 25.36
C MET A 296 -22.07 13.08 24.88
N TYR A 297 -21.08 12.27 24.52
CA TYR A 297 -21.29 10.88 24.09
C TYR A 297 -21.83 10.00 25.22
N GLU A 298 -21.38 10.24 26.45
CA GLU A 298 -21.94 9.59 27.64
C GLU A 298 -23.40 10.00 27.93
N GLY A 299 -23.89 11.07 27.30
CA GLY A 299 -25.23 11.59 27.52
C GLY A 299 -25.34 12.45 28.79
N HIS A 300 -24.21 12.89 29.34
CA HIS A 300 -24.15 13.79 30.50
C HIS A 300 -24.26 15.28 30.10
N TYR A 301 -24.59 15.57 28.84
CA TYR A 301 -24.74 16.95 28.38
C TYR A 301 -25.98 17.62 28.98
N GLN A 302 -25.77 18.55 29.91
CA GLN A 302 -26.76 19.53 30.31
C GLN A 302 -26.28 20.93 29.93
N SER A 303 -27.04 21.61 29.07
CA SER A 303 -26.70 22.95 28.54
C SER A 303 -26.44 24.03 29.61
N ARG A 304 -26.82 23.78 30.88
CA ARG A 304 -26.65 24.68 32.02
C ARG A 304 -25.52 24.30 32.98
N ASP A 305 -24.77 23.22 32.71
CA ASP A 305 -23.66 22.83 33.57
C ASP A 305 -22.49 23.81 33.48
N SER A 306 -22.04 24.28 34.64
CA SER A 306 -20.93 25.24 34.76
C SER A 306 -19.62 24.71 34.17
N HIS A 307 -19.45 23.39 34.14
CA HIS A 307 -18.25 22.74 33.59
C HIS A 307 -18.18 22.84 32.06
N PHE A 308 -19.30 22.64 31.37
CA PHE A 308 -19.38 22.77 29.91
C PHE A 308 -19.19 24.22 29.45
N GLN A 309 -19.72 25.19 30.20
CA GLN A 309 -19.49 26.62 29.89
C GLN A 309 -18.01 27.00 30.02
N LYS A 310 -17.34 26.46 31.05
CA LYS A 310 -15.89 26.65 31.24
C LYS A 310 -15.10 26.02 30.10
N TRP A 311 -15.42 24.79 29.69
CA TRP A 311 -14.77 24.13 28.56
C TRP A 311 -15.00 24.86 27.24
N HIS A 312 -16.24 25.26 26.95
CA HIS A 312 -16.58 26.03 25.75
C HIS A 312 -15.77 27.33 25.67
N GLY A 313 -15.56 28.01 26.80
CA GLY A 313 -14.68 29.19 26.87
C GLY A 313 -13.25 28.91 26.40
N LEU A 314 -12.74 27.68 26.58
CA LEU A 314 -11.40 27.25 26.18
C LEU A 314 -11.33 26.82 24.71
N TYR A 315 -12.31 26.06 24.21
CA TYR A 315 -12.26 25.49 22.85
C TYR A 315 -13.03 26.28 21.79
N LYS A 316 -13.73 27.37 22.12
CA LYS A 316 -14.48 28.18 21.14
C LYS A 316 -13.68 28.68 19.93
N ASN A 317 -12.36 28.72 20.04
CA ASN A 317 -11.45 29.18 18.99
C ASN A 317 -10.81 28.01 18.22
N VAL A 318 -11.17 26.76 18.52
CA VAL A 318 -10.71 25.60 17.76
C VAL A 318 -11.41 25.63 16.40
N ASN A 319 -10.61 25.62 15.33
CA ASN A 319 -11.14 25.66 13.96
C ASN A 319 -11.71 24.29 13.59
N PHE A 320 -12.94 24.28 13.08
CA PHE A 320 -13.54 23.12 12.45
C PHE A 320 -13.58 23.36 10.95
N ILE A 321 -12.92 22.49 10.19
CA ILE A 321 -12.85 22.57 8.73
C ILE A 321 -13.56 21.34 8.18
N GLU A 322 -14.59 21.57 7.39
CA GLU A 322 -15.31 20.53 6.66
C GLU A 322 -14.74 20.46 5.23
N PHE A 323 -14.49 19.25 4.74
CA PHE A 323 -14.02 19.01 3.38
C PHE A 323 -15.11 18.24 2.62
N ALA A 324 -15.35 18.62 1.36
CA ALA A 324 -16.39 18.02 0.54
C ALA A 324 -16.03 16.59 0.10
N ASN A 325 -14.73 16.26 0.03
CA ASN A 325 -14.24 14.93 -0.36
C ASN A 325 -12.81 14.66 0.13
N ILE A 326 -12.37 13.41 0.00
CA ILE A 326 -11.04 12.93 0.41
C ILE A 326 -9.91 13.68 -0.30
N THR A 327 -10.09 14.07 -1.57
CA THR A 327 -9.08 14.78 -2.36
C THR A 327 -8.84 16.18 -1.81
N GLU A 328 -9.88 16.91 -1.42
CA GLU A 328 -9.77 18.23 -0.81
C GLU A 328 -9.06 18.16 0.55
N TYR A 329 -9.38 17.14 1.36
CA TYR A 329 -8.68 16.89 2.62
C TYR A 329 -7.20 16.54 2.38
N ALA A 330 -6.89 15.69 1.40
CA ALA A 330 -5.51 15.38 1.06
C ALA A 330 -4.75 16.60 0.54
N HIS A 331 -5.40 17.48 -0.24
CA HIS A 331 -4.83 18.75 -0.68
C HIS A 331 -4.53 19.68 0.52
N PHE A 332 -5.42 19.74 1.51
CA PHE A 332 -5.16 20.44 2.76
C PHE A 332 -3.89 19.92 3.45
N VAL A 333 -3.75 18.60 3.60
CA VAL A 333 -2.55 17.99 4.20
C VAL A 333 -1.29 18.27 3.37
N SER A 334 -1.40 18.17 2.05
CA SER A 334 -0.36 18.49 1.06
C SER A 334 0.20 19.90 1.24
N ASN A 335 -0.64 20.90 1.48
CA ASN A 335 -0.19 22.27 1.72
C ASN A 335 0.75 22.40 2.94
N HIS A 336 0.57 21.59 3.99
CA HIS A 336 1.50 21.58 5.12
C HIS A 336 2.90 21.06 4.73
N PHE A 337 2.97 20.05 3.85
CA PHE A 337 4.23 19.56 3.28
C PHE A 337 4.90 20.62 2.40
N ASP A 338 4.15 21.30 1.55
CA ASP A 338 4.67 22.35 0.67
C ASP A 338 5.24 23.54 1.47
N VAL A 339 4.56 23.94 2.55
CA VAL A 339 5.04 24.97 3.48
C VAL A 339 6.32 24.52 4.19
N ALA A 340 6.38 23.28 4.65
CA ALA A 340 7.57 22.72 5.29
C ALA A 340 8.76 22.65 4.33
N GLN A 341 8.54 22.21 3.08
CA GLN A 341 9.56 22.20 2.03
C GLN A 341 10.08 23.60 1.74
N LYS A 342 9.18 24.59 1.64
CA LYS A 342 9.56 25.99 1.41
C LYS A 342 10.41 26.55 2.56
N LYS A 343 9.98 26.33 3.82
CA LYS A 343 10.75 26.73 5.01
C LYS A 343 12.13 26.08 5.05
N TYR A 344 12.22 24.81 4.69
CA TYR A 344 13.50 24.10 4.60
C TYR A 344 14.42 24.71 3.53
N ARG A 345 13.91 24.93 2.30
CA ARG A 345 14.68 25.57 1.20
C ARG A 345 15.12 26.99 1.56
N ASP A 346 14.29 27.74 2.27
CA ASP A 346 14.60 29.10 2.73
C ASP A 346 15.69 29.09 3.82
N SER A 347 15.76 28.04 4.64
CA SER A 347 16.79 27.83 5.67
C SER A 347 18.16 27.37 5.13
N GLN A 348 18.23 26.88 3.88
CA GLN A 348 19.48 26.44 3.25
C GLN A 348 20.28 27.62 2.66
N SER A 349 21.61 27.51 2.71
CA SER A 349 22.53 28.48 2.13
C SER A 349 22.35 28.58 0.61
N VAL A 350 22.60 29.75 0.02
CA VAL A 350 22.41 30.03 -1.42
C VAL A 350 23.21 29.06 -2.33
N ILE A 351 24.29 28.48 -1.82
CA ILE A 351 25.15 27.51 -2.53
C ILE A 351 24.52 26.11 -2.59
N ASP A 352 23.77 25.71 -1.57
CA ASP A 352 23.15 24.37 -1.47
C ASP A 352 21.80 24.28 -2.20
N ARG A 353 21.19 25.42 -2.55
CA ARG A 353 19.95 25.50 -3.35
C ARG A 353 20.09 24.97 -4.77
N GLY A 354 21.32 24.74 -5.25
CA GLY A 354 21.62 24.21 -6.58
C GLY A 354 21.68 22.67 -6.66
N ASN A 355 21.74 21.97 -5.52
CA ASN A 355 21.62 20.52 -5.46
C ASN A 355 20.18 20.18 -5.10
N ASP A 356 19.38 19.70 -6.05
CA ASP A 356 17.96 19.33 -5.90
C ASP A 356 17.70 18.12 -4.95
N VAL A 357 18.68 17.74 -4.13
CA VAL A 357 18.56 16.63 -3.18
C VAL A 357 18.03 17.17 -1.84
N LEU A 358 16.69 17.21 -1.72
CA LEU A 358 16.01 17.50 -0.46
C LEU A 358 16.33 16.41 0.57
N ASN A 359 16.74 16.81 1.78
CA ASN A 359 16.82 15.88 2.91
C ASN A 359 15.42 15.71 3.50
N HIS A 360 14.74 14.61 3.12
CA HIS A 360 13.37 14.32 3.51
C HIS A 360 13.15 14.28 5.02
N ALA A 361 14.12 13.74 5.78
CA ALA A 361 14.06 13.73 7.24
C ALA A 361 14.18 15.14 7.84
N ALA A 362 14.89 16.05 7.16
CA ALA A 362 14.98 17.45 7.58
C ALA A 362 13.69 18.21 7.27
N VAL A 363 13.08 18.01 6.09
CA VAL A 363 11.78 18.63 5.72
C VAL A 363 10.68 18.27 6.73
N LEU A 364 10.61 16.99 7.15
CA LEU A 364 9.65 16.56 8.15
C LEU A 364 9.80 17.28 9.51
N ARG A 365 10.98 17.82 9.83
CA ARG A 365 11.20 18.63 11.05
C ARG A 365 10.64 20.05 10.93
N PHE A 366 10.40 20.53 9.71
CA PHE A 366 9.78 21.84 9.45
C PHE A 366 8.26 21.76 9.29
N LEU A 367 7.65 20.58 9.47
CA LEU A 367 6.20 20.46 9.59
C LEU A 367 5.75 21.11 10.90
N ASP A 368 4.96 22.18 10.79
CA ASP A 368 4.43 22.87 11.97
C ASP A 368 3.31 22.07 12.65
N GLU A 369 2.64 21.19 11.91
CA GLU A 369 1.50 20.42 12.37
C GLU A 369 1.60 18.96 11.89
N GLN A 370 1.23 18.02 12.76
CA GLN A 370 1.12 16.60 12.45
C GLN A 370 -0.35 16.22 12.30
N VAL A 371 -0.69 15.61 11.16
CA VAL A 371 -2.07 15.21 10.86
C VAL A 371 -2.26 13.72 11.11
N TYR A 372 -3.23 13.39 11.97
CA TYR A 372 -3.68 12.01 12.18
C TYR A 372 -5.02 11.80 11.47
N THR A 373 -5.07 10.81 10.57
CA THR A 373 -6.28 10.45 9.83
C THR A 373 -6.72 9.03 10.20
N ALA A 374 -8.02 8.85 10.44
CA ALA A 374 -8.61 7.52 10.62
C ALA A 374 -8.78 6.78 9.27
N ASN A 375 -8.85 7.51 8.15
CA ASN A 375 -9.00 6.91 6.82
C ASN A 375 -7.62 6.74 6.14
N ARG A 376 -7.32 5.48 5.73
CA ARG A 376 -6.11 5.11 4.98
C ARG A 376 -6.09 5.65 3.55
N ASP A 377 -7.22 5.94 2.93
CA ASP A 377 -7.30 6.41 1.54
C ASP A 377 -6.52 7.72 1.31
N VAL A 378 -6.58 8.63 2.29
CA VAL A 378 -5.83 9.89 2.28
C VAL A 378 -4.33 9.62 2.30
N HIS A 379 -3.90 8.65 3.10
CA HIS A 379 -2.49 8.26 3.17
C HIS A 379 -2.03 7.64 1.85
N THR A 380 -2.84 6.77 1.24
CA THR A 380 -2.59 6.22 -0.09
C THR A 380 -2.47 7.31 -1.15
N LEU A 381 -3.38 8.30 -1.12
CA LEU A 381 -3.36 9.42 -2.05
C LEU A 381 -2.11 10.30 -1.85
N LEU A 382 -1.76 10.63 -0.61
CA LEU A 382 -0.54 11.38 -0.28
C LEU A 382 0.74 10.64 -0.67
N LYS A 383 0.78 9.30 -0.60
CA LYS A 383 1.90 8.49 -1.13
C LYS A 383 2.09 8.66 -2.65
N ILE A 384 1.02 8.94 -3.39
CA ILE A 384 1.08 9.19 -4.84
C ILE A 384 1.72 10.56 -5.10
N TYR A 385 1.35 11.59 -4.34
CA TYR A 385 1.82 12.97 -4.54
C TYR A 385 3.20 13.24 -3.93
N TYR A 386 3.54 12.59 -2.82
CA TYR A 386 4.83 12.73 -2.14
C TYR A 386 5.49 11.38 -1.84
N PRO A 387 5.85 10.62 -2.88
CA PRO A 387 6.43 9.28 -2.73
C PRO A 387 7.75 9.29 -1.95
N GLU A 388 8.46 10.41 -1.92
CA GLU A 388 9.73 10.58 -1.22
C GLU A 388 9.66 10.59 0.31
N TYR A 389 8.48 10.85 0.90
CA TYR A 389 8.26 10.74 2.36
C TYR A 389 7.61 9.41 2.78
N ALA A 390 7.30 8.53 1.83
CA ALA A 390 6.77 7.21 2.11
C ALA A 390 7.91 6.20 2.36
N LYS A 391 7.79 5.36 3.40
CA LYS A 391 8.76 4.27 3.68
C LYS A 391 8.91 3.28 2.49
N GLU A 392 7.86 3.14 1.68
CA GLU A 392 7.82 2.30 0.48
C GLU A 392 7.54 3.22 -0.72
N ARG A 393 8.52 3.38 -1.62
CA ARG A 393 8.27 4.08 -2.89
C ARG A 393 7.34 3.23 -3.75
N HIS A 394 6.19 3.78 -4.12
CA HIS A 394 5.24 3.09 -4.98
C HIS A 394 5.83 2.91 -6.39
N PHE A 395 5.67 1.75 -7.03
CA PHE A 395 6.24 1.49 -8.36
C PHE A 395 5.91 2.58 -9.40
N LEU A 396 4.72 3.19 -9.31
CA LEU A 396 4.28 4.28 -10.19
C LEU A 396 5.01 5.62 -10.00
N SER A 397 5.85 5.77 -8.98
CA SER A 397 6.68 6.98 -8.81
C SER A 397 7.97 6.95 -9.64
N TYR A 398 8.31 5.82 -10.25
CA TYR A 398 9.50 5.68 -11.10
C TYR A 398 9.18 6.02 -12.57
N PRO A 399 10.16 6.49 -13.36
CA PRO A 399 9.96 6.81 -14.79
C PRO A 399 9.29 5.68 -15.58
N ILE A 400 9.66 4.42 -15.29
CA ILE A 400 9.01 3.25 -15.88
C ILE A 400 7.57 3.00 -15.40
N GLY A 401 7.27 3.29 -14.14
CA GLY A 401 5.91 3.18 -13.61
C GLY A 401 4.99 4.27 -14.14
N GLN A 402 5.50 5.50 -14.26
CA GLN A 402 4.79 6.61 -14.90
C GLN A 402 4.53 6.33 -16.39
N PHE A 403 5.50 5.75 -17.09
CA PHE A 403 5.33 5.31 -18.47
C PHE A 403 4.19 4.30 -18.62
N PHE A 404 4.14 3.27 -17.78
CA PHE A 404 3.03 2.31 -17.83
C PHE A 404 1.70 2.99 -17.51
N SER A 405 1.61 3.78 -16.44
CA SER A 405 0.40 4.53 -16.10
C SER A 405 -0.09 5.39 -17.26
N ALA A 406 0.82 6.13 -17.90
CA ALA A 406 0.51 6.98 -19.05
C ALA A 406 0.06 6.16 -20.27
N ILE A 407 0.72 5.04 -20.57
CA ILE A 407 0.33 4.14 -21.67
C ILE A 407 -1.07 3.54 -21.45
N TYR A 408 -1.40 3.12 -20.23
CA TYR A 408 -2.73 2.61 -19.90
C TYR A 408 -3.80 3.70 -20.05
N ARG A 409 -3.48 4.96 -19.74
CA ARG A 409 -4.39 6.08 -19.99
C ARG A 409 -4.53 6.37 -21.48
N LEU A 410 -3.47 6.25 -22.26
CA LEU A 410 -3.45 6.60 -23.69
C LEU A 410 -4.18 5.59 -24.57
N TRP A 411 -4.26 4.32 -24.18
CA TRP A 411 -4.83 3.29 -25.04
C TRP A 411 -6.35 3.44 -25.24
N ASP A 412 -6.80 3.40 -26.50
CA ASP A 412 -8.21 3.34 -26.88
C ASP A 412 -8.55 1.94 -27.41
N TYR A 413 -9.38 1.22 -26.65
CA TYR A 413 -9.80 -0.15 -26.96
C TYR A 413 -10.69 -0.26 -28.21
N GLU A 414 -11.47 0.78 -28.53
CA GLU A 414 -12.37 0.73 -29.67
C GLU A 414 -11.62 0.91 -31.00
N ARG A 415 -10.52 1.67 -30.97
CA ARG A 415 -9.75 2.01 -32.18
C ARG A 415 -8.45 1.22 -32.33
N GLY A 416 -7.97 0.57 -31.26
CA GLY A 416 -6.71 -0.16 -31.28
C GLY A 416 -5.48 0.74 -31.50
N GLU A 417 -5.59 2.00 -31.07
CA GLU A 417 -4.53 3.01 -31.16
C GLU A 417 -4.52 3.90 -29.91
N ILE A 418 -3.45 4.67 -29.75
CA ILE A 418 -3.39 5.65 -28.66
C ILE A 418 -4.25 6.89 -28.97
N LYS A 419 -4.95 7.40 -27.96
CA LYS A 419 -5.50 8.76 -27.97
C LYS A 419 -4.39 9.77 -27.73
N ILE A 420 -4.50 10.95 -28.33
CA ILE A 420 -3.52 12.02 -28.16
C ILE A 420 -3.91 12.86 -26.93
N ASP A 421 -3.44 12.41 -25.76
CA ASP A 421 -3.55 13.15 -24.49
C ASP A 421 -2.20 13.80 -24.15
N ILE A 422 -2.10 15.13 -24.30
CA ILE A 422 -0.84 15.87 -24.20
C ILE A 422 -0.10 15.61 -22.86
N PRO A 423 -0.75 15.68 -21.69
CA PRO A 423 -0.11 15.33 -20.41
C PRO A 423 0.47 13.91 -20.37
N ALA A 424 -0.29 12.89 -20.81
CA ALA A 424 0.17 11.51 -20.79
C ALA A 424 1.27 11.24 -21.84
N ILE A 425 1.24 11.91 -23.00
CA ILE A 425 2.36 11.84 -23.97
C ILE A 425 3.63 12.47 -23.37
N LYS A 426 3.52 13.60 -22.66
CA LYS A 426 4.67 14.23 -21.98
C LYS A 426 5.27 13.28 -20.93
N GLU A 427 4.43 12.60 -20.14
CA GLU A 427 4.87 11.56 -19.20
C GLU A 427 5.63 10.43 -19.94
N CYS A 428 5.09 9.92 -21.06
CA CYS A 428 5.75 8.90 -21.87
C CYS A 428 7.10 9.36 -22.46
N LEU A 429 7.18 10.59 -22.97
CA LEU A 429 8.42 11.15 -23.53
C LEU A 429 9.49 11.37 -22.46
N SER A 430 9.08 11.62 -21.21
CA SER A 430 9.97 11.81 -20.07
C SER A 430 10.52 10.51 -19.47
N SER A 431 10.00 9.36 -19.88
CA SER A 431 10.28 8.05 -19.27
C SER A 431 11.68 7.48 -19.54
N HIS A 432 12.45 8.07 -20.47
CA HIS A 432 13.76 7.57 -20.94
C HIS A 432 13.73 6.14 -21.55
N ILE A 433 12.55 5.56 -21.79
CA ILE A 433 12.36 4.21 -22.32
C ILE A 433 12.44 4.17 -23.85
N LEU A 434 12.11 5.28 -24.51
CA LEU A 434 12.01 5.39 -25.97
C LEU A 434 13.38 5.35 -26.65
N THR A 435 13.50 4.60 -27.75
CA THR A 435 14.74 4.48 -28.53
C THR A 435 14.93 5.64 -29.50
N ALA A 436 13.86 6.35 -29.83
CA ALA A 436 13.91 7.44 -30.79
C ALA A 436 14.87 8.59 -30.37
N GLY A 437 15.01 8.88 -29.06
CA GLY A 437 15.91 9.92 -28.56
C GLY A 437 15.88 10.08 -27.05
N SER A 438 16.75 10.92 -26.49
CA SER A 438 16.76 11.21 -25.05
C SER A 438 15.54 12.01 -24.60
N GLY A 439 15.03 11.72 -23.40
CA GLY A 439 13.81 12.35 -22.87
C GLY A 439 13.87 13.87 -22.84
N GLU A 440 15.01 14.45 -22.45
CA GLU A 440 15.24 15.90 -22.47
C GLU A 440 15.10 16.52 -23.87
N SER A 441 15.64 15.85 -24.89
CA SER A 441 15.57 16.34 -26.27
C SER A 441 14.16 16.22 -26.83
N LEU A 442 13.46 15.14 -26.51
CA LEU A 442 12.08 14.90 -26.91
C LEU A 442 11.13 15.91 -26.28
N LEU A 443 11.22 16.13 -24.97
CA LEU A 443 10.40 17.11 -24.25
C LEU A 443 10.66 18.53 -24.75
N ARG A 444 11.93 18.93 -24.92
CA ARG A 444 12.28 20.25 -25.46
C ARG A 444 11.67 20.47 -26.85
N THR A 445 11.71 19.45 -27.70
CA THR A 445 11.13 19.51 -29.04
C THR A 445 9.60 19.60 -28.96
N PHE A 446 8.97 18.81 -28.08
CA PHE A 446 7.53 18.83 -27.86
C PHE A 446 7.05 20.20 -27.38
N TYR A 447 7.69 20.82 -26.38
CA TYR A 447 7.31 22.15 -25.89
C TYR A 447 7.41 23.25 -26.97
N ASN A 448 8.38 23.14 -27.88
CA ASN A 448 8.49 24.08 -28.99
C ASN A 448 7.41 23.90 -30.07
N LEU A 449 6.74 22.74 -30.08
CA LEU A 449 5.74 22.34 -31.06
C LEU A 449 4.34 22.18 -30.48
N ASP A 450 4.13 22.33 -29.16
CA ASP A 450 2.86 22.09 -28.44
C ASP A 450 1.64 22.70 -29.16
N ILE A 451 1.82 23.89 -29.73
CA ILE A 451 0.78 24.64 -30.47
C ILE A 451 0.22 23.86 -31.67
N ILE A 452 1.00 22.99 -32.32
CA ILE A 452 0.55 22.24 -33.51
C ILE A 452 -0.29 21.01 -33.14
N PHE A 453 -0.32 20.64 -31.85
CA PHE A 453 -1.12 19.53 -31.34
C PHE A 453 -2.54 19.97 -30.94
N ASP A 454 -2.85 21.27 -31.02
CA ASP A 454 -4.17 21.79 -30.68
C ASP A 454 -5.25 21.22 -31.64
N GLY A 455 -6.27 20.59 -31.06
CA GLY A 455 -7.34 19.93 -31.80
C GLY A 455 -7.00 18.57 -32.44
N ILE A 456 -5.87 17.96 -32.07
CA ILE A 456 -5.53 16.57 -32.46
C ILE A 456 -5.87 15.65 -31.30
N THR A 457 -6.75 14.68 -31.54
CA THR A 457 -7.25 13.77 -30.49
C THR A 457 -6.93 12.31 -30.75
N THR A 458 -6.61 11.94 -31.99
CA THR A 458 -6.37 10.55 -32.41
C THR A 458 -4.98 10.38 -33.03
N PHE A 459 -4.46 9.14 -32.99
CA PHE A 459 -3.16 8.83 -33.58
C PHE A 459 -3.18 8.94 -35.12
N GLU A 460 -4.30 8.61 -35.77
CA GLU A 460 -4.49 8.81 -37.21
C GLU A 460 -4.40 10.30 -37.60
N GLU A 461 -5.08 11.19 -36.87
CA GLU A 461 -5.01 12.64 -37.09
C GLU A 461 -3.59 13.19 -36.90
N PHE A 462 -2.87 12.66 -35.90
CA PHE A 462 -1.46 13.00 -35.67
C PHE A 462 -0.60 12.63 -36.89
N ARG A 463 -0.82 11.44 -37.46
CA ARG A 463 -0.03 10.95 -38.61
C ARG A 463 -0.28 11.78 -39.88
N GLU A 464 -1.53 12.18 -40.12
CA GLU A 464 -1.88 13.01 -41.27
C GLU A 464 -1.37 14.45 -41.09
N LYS A 465 -1.79 15.13 -40.03
CA LYS A 465 -1.54 16.58 -39.84
C LYS A 465 -0.11 16.90 -39.43
N ILE A 466 0.50 16.08 -38.58
CA ILE A 466 1.85 16.35 -38.06
C ILE A 466 2.90 15.57 -38.84
N ALA A 467 2.81 14.22 -38.87
CA ALA A 467 3.86 13.40 -39.47
C ALA A 467 3.99 13.61 -41.00
N THR A 468 2.88 13.97 -41.67
CA THR A 468 2.85 14.17 -43.12
C THR A 468 2.78 15.64 -43.53
N GLU A 469 1.67 16.33 -43.21
CA GLU A 469 1.43 17.71 -43.69
C GLU A 469 2.43 18.71 -43.11
N TYR A 470 2.58 18.77 -41.78
CA TYR A 470 3.50 19.71 -41.15
C TYR A 470 4.96 19.45 -41.53
N VAL A 471 5.41 18.19 -41.63
CA VAL A 471 6.77 17.87 -42.10
C VAL A 471 6.99 18.33 -43.55
N SER A 472 5.98 18.18 -44.43
CA SER A 472 6.01 18.69 -45.81
C SER A 472 6.07 20.23 -45.86
N HIS A 473 5.23 20.89 -45.06
CA HIS A 473 5.23 22.35 -44.93
C HIS A 473 6.55 22.87 -44.36
N TYR A 474 7.11 22.22 -43.35
CA TYR A 474 8.41 22.56 -42.77
C TYR A 474 9.52 22.49 -43.83
N ASN A 475 9.55 21.42 -44.65
CA ASN A 475 10.50 21.31 -45.77
C ASN A 475 10.32 22.42 -46.81
N SER A 476 9.08 22.81 -47.11
CA SER A 476 8.75 23.85 -48.09
C SER A 476 9.14 25.25 -47.57
N VAL A 477 8.84 25.56 -46.31
CA VAL A 477 9.20 26.81 -45.62
C VAL A 477 10.73 26.93 -45.48
N THR A 478 11.43 25.84 -45.15
CA THR A 478 12.88 25.85 -44.97
C THR A 478 13.71 25.86 -46.25
N ARG A 479 13.09 25.55 -47.41
CA ARG A 479 13.68 25.62 -48.76
C ARG A 479 13.29 26.88 -49.55
N SER A 480 12.34 27.68 -49.06
CA SER A 480 11.90 28.92 -49.71
C SER A 480 13.04 29.94 -49.90
N ARG A 481 12.99 30.70 -51.00
CA ARG A 481 13.96 31.78 -51.31
C ARG A 481 13.59 33.07 -50.54
N ALA A 482 14.59 33.91 -50.25
CA ALA A 482 14.48 35.10 -49.38
C ALA A 482 13.45 36.18 -49.77
N LYS A 483 12.77 36.05 -50.92
CA LYS A 483 11.72 36.98 -51.40
C LYS A 483 10.35 36.33 -51.60
N GLY A 484 10.16 35.07 -51.16
CA GLY A 484 8.87 34.39 -51.26
C GLY A 484 7.92 34.75 -50.10
N PRO A 485 6.59 34.73 -50.30
CA PRO A 485 5.62 35.07 -49.26
C PRO A 485 5.73 34.17 -48.01
N ILE A 486 6.12 32.91 -48.22
CA ILE A 486 6.28 31.87 -47.18
C ILE A 486 7.60 32.02 -46.41
N TYR A 487 8.56 32.82 -46.88
CA TYR A 487 9.87 32.98 -46.25
C TYR A 487 9.78 33.60 -44.85
N HIS A 488 8.83 34.52 -44.63
CA HIS A 488 8.63 35.19 -43.35
C HIS A 488 8.18 34.23 -42.23
N LEU A 489 7.56 33.09 -42.58
CA LEU A 489 7.13 32.08 -41.59
C LEU A 489 8.29 31.43 -40.84
N ARG A 490 9.54 31.55 -41.33
CA ARG A 490 10.75 31.07 -40.62
C ARG A 490 11.01 31.79 -39.29
N GLN A 491 10.40 32.95 -39.07
CA GLN A 491 10.50 33.70 -37.82
C GLN A 491 9.71 33.02 -36.69
N LEU A 492 8.72 32.19 -37.02
CA LEU A 492 7.94 31.43 -36.05
C LEU A 492 8.77 30.32 -35.42
N SER A 493 8.60 30.10 -34.12
CA SER A 493 9.30 29.07 -33.34
C SER A 493 9.25 27.69 -34.00
N ILE A 494 8.10 27.35 -34.57
CA ILE A 494 7.79 26.08 -35.24
C ILE A 494 8.54 25.86 -36.57
N TYR A 495 9.05 26.91 -37.23
CA TYR A 495 9.80 26.78 -38.49
C TYR A 495 11.26 27.25 -38.36
N ASN A 496 11.67 27.59 -37.15
CA ASN A 496 13.00 28.13 -36.88
C ASN A 496 14.01 26.98 -36.70
N LYS A 497 14.94 26.87 -37.67
CA LYS A 497 16.00 25.85 -37.69
C LYS A 497 16.92 25.85 -36.47
N TYR A 498 17.02 26.97 -35.74
CA TYR A 498 17.83 27.08 -34.53
C TYR A 498 17.12 26.58 -33.27
N LYS A 499 15.78 26.57 -33.26
CA LYS A 499 14.97 26.09 -32.12
C LYS A 499 14.51 24.65 -32.29
N VAL A 500 14.14 24.28 -33.51
CA VAL A 500 13.67 22.93 -33.85
C VAL A 500 14.26 22.53 -35.19
N THR A 501 15.13 21.53 -35.20
CA THR A 501 15.71 21.02 -36.45
C THR A 501 14.79 20.00 -37.11
N LYS A 502 14.99 19.73 -38.41
CA LYS A 502 14.29 18.63 -39.10
C LYS A 502 14.52 17.29 -38.40
N LYS A 503 15.73 17.07 -37.89
CA LYS A 503 16.09 15.85 -37.17
C LYS A 503 15.26 15.71 -35.89
N ASP A 504 15.06 16.80 -35.15
CA ASP A 504 14.26 16.81 -33.92
C ASP A 504 12.79 16.49 -34.20
N ILE A 505 12.21 17.06 -35.26
CA ILE A 505 10.82 16.78 -35.67
C ILE A 505 10.67 15.30 -36.02
N THR A 506 11.56 14.76 -36.84
CA THR A 506 11.53 13.33 -37.21
C THR A 506 11.74 12.44 -35.98
N THR A 507 12.59 12.85 -35.04
CA THR A 507 12.83 12.12 -33.79
C THR A 507 11.58 12.10 -32.91
N LEU A 508 10.86 13.23 -32.82
CA LEU A 508 9.61 13.31 -32.05
C LEU A 508 8.48 12.49 -32.68
N VAL A 509 8.36 12.51 -34.02
CA VAL A 509 7.38 11.69 -34.75
C VAL A 509 7.64 10.21 -34.50
N ASN A 510 8.90 9.77 -34.67
CA ASN A 510 9.29 8.39 -34.41
C ASN A 510 9.04 7.98 -32.95
N ALA A 511 9.19 8.90 -32.00
CA ALA A 511 8.92 8.62 -30.58
C ALA A 511 7.43 8.38 -30.30
N ILE A 512 6.54 9.16 -30.91
CA ILE A 512 5.09 8.99 -30.76
C ILE A 512 4.59 7.73 -31.49
N GLU A 513 5.16 7.43 -32.67
CA GLU A 513 4.92 6.15 -33.36
C GLU A 513 5.39 4.97 -32.49
N GLU A 514 6.57 5.08 -31.87
CA GLU A 514 7.09 4.06 -30.95
C GLU A 514 6.17 3.84 -29.74
N ILE A 515 5.60 4.89 -29.15
CA ILE A 515 4.61 4.76 -28.06
C ILE A 515 3.39 3.97 -28.53
N ASN A 516 2.88 4.24 -29.74
CA ASN A 516 1.72 3.53 -30.28
C ASN A 516 2.02 2.05 -30.57
N GLU A 517 3.20 1.74 -31.11
CA GLU A 517 3.64 0.36 -31.34
C GLU A 517 3.81 -0.42 -30.03
N ILE A 518 4.35 0.23 -28.99
CA ILE A 518 4.44 -0.37 -27.65
C ILE A 518 3.04 -0.64 -27.09
N ALA A 519 2.11 0.32 -27.20
CA ALA A 519 0.75 0.15 -26.72
C ALA A 519 0.03 -0.99 -27.48
N LYS A 520 0.18 -1.07 -28.80
CA LYS A 520 -0.34 -2.20 -29.61
C LYS A 520 0.25 -3.53 -29.17
N HIS A 521 1.57 -3.63 -28.99
CA HIS A 521 2.20 -4.86 -28.52
C HIS A 521 1.71 -5.28 -27.12
N LEU A 522 1.39 -4.32 -26.25
CA LEU A 522 0.92 -4.60 -24.90
C LEU A 522 -0.57 -4.97 -24.84
N PHE A 523 -1.41 -4.36 -25.67
CA PHE A 523 -2.87 -4.42 -25.53
C PHE A 523 -3.64 -4.98 -26.73
N ALA A 524 -3.00 -5.21 -27.89
CA ALA A 524 -3.70 -5.77 -29.04
C ALA A 524 -4.21 -7.18 -28.72
N VAL A 525 -5.50 -7.37 -28.94
CA VAL A 525 -6.19 -8.66 -28.84
C VAL A 525 -5.93 -9.39 -30.15
N ASP A 526 -5.46 -10.64 -30.10
CA ASP A 526 -5.36 -11.48 -31.31
C ASP A 526 -6.78 -11.72 -31.85
N ASP A 527 -6.94 -11.86 -33.17
CA ASP A 527 -8.19 -12.12 -33.92
C ASP A 527 -9.05 -13.33 -33.47
N THR A 528 -8.73 -13.96 -32.33
CA THR A 528 -9.66 -14.83 -31.61
C THR A 528 -10.69 -13.95 -30.91
N HIS A 529 -11.98 -14.09 -31.26
CA HIS A 529 -13.13 -13.42 -30.64
C HIS A 529 -13.22 -13.61 -29.11
N GLU A 530 -12.32 -12.98 -28.36
CA GLU A 530 -12.38 -12.84 -26.91
C GLU A 530 -12.40 -11.34 -26.61
N ASP A 531 -13.52 -10.83 -26.12
CA ASP A 531 -13.71 -9.42 -25.71
C ASP A 531 -12.88 -9.02 -24.46
N TYR A 532 -11.83 -9.78 -24.14
CA TYR A 532 -11.05 -9.62 -22.91
C TYR A 532 -9.56 -9.90 -23.13
N ILE A 533 -8.71 -9.06 -22.53
CA ILE A 533 -7.28 -9.32 -22.44
C ILE A 533 -7.05 -10.48 -21.46
N SER A 534 -6.50 -11.60 -21.94
CA SER A 534 -5.96 -12.62 -21.05
C SER A 534 -4.77 -12.04 -20.27
N PHE A 535 -4.97 -11.84 -18.97
CA PHE A 535 -3.94 -11.29 -18.07
C PHE A 535 -2.60 -12.02 -18.23
N GLY A 536 -2.60 -13.35 -18.37
CA GLY A 536 -1.37 -14.13 -18.58
C GLY A 536 -0.59 -13.71 -19.83
N LYS A 537 -1.29 -13.49 -20.96
CA LYS A 537 -0.67 -13.06 -22.23
C LYS A 537 -0.18 -11.61 -22.17
N HIS A 538 -0.94 -10.74 -21.49
CA HIS A 538 -0.50 -9.37 -21.23
C HIS A 538 0.77 -9.32 -20.35
N PHE A 539 0.84 -10.19 -19.34
CA PHE A 539 2.04 -10.34 -18.50
C PHE A 539 3.24 -10.90 -19.28
N GLU A 540 3.04 -11.85 -20.19
CA GLU A 540 4.11 -12.33 -21.09
C GLU A 540 4.61 -11.21 -22.01
N ASN A 541 3.71 -10.38 -22.56
CA ASN A 541 4.07 -9.25 -23.40
C ASN A 541 4.82 -8.16 -22.62
N LEU A 542 4.43 -7.88 -21.37
CA LEU A 542 5.15 -6.99 -20.45
C LEU A 542 6.54 -7.52 -20.12
N GLU A 543 6.67 -8.82 -19.83
CA GLU A 543 7.96 -9.45 -19.53
C GLU A 543 8.89 -9.43 -20.75
N ALA A 544 8.35 -9.75 -21.94
CA ALA A 544 9.10 -9.68 -23.20
C ALA A 544 9.55 -8.26 -23.52
N PHE A 545 8.71 -7.26 -23.23
CA PHE A 545 9.06 -5.85 -23.35
C PHE A 545 10.21 -5.46 -22.42
N LEU A 546 10.15 -5.85 -21.14
CA LEU A 546 11.20 -5.61 -20.14
C LEU A 546 12.51 -6.37 -20.42
N LYS A 547 12.47 -7.47 -21.20
CA LYS A 547 13.66 -8.25 -21.60
C LYS A 547 14.40 -7.67 -22.80
N ARG A 548 13.70 -7.01 -23.72
CA ARG A 548 14.28 -6.50 -24.99
C ARG A 548 14.97 -5.14 -24.84
N ARG A 549 14.69 -4.37 -23.80
CA ARG A 549 15.25 -3.04 -23.58
C ARG A 549 16.43 -3.10 -22.61
N ASP A 550 17.56 -2.55 -23.05
CA ASP A 550 18.82 -2.53 -22.31
C ASP A 550 18.73 -1.50 -21.17
N LEU A 551 18.93 -1.94 -19.93
CA LEU A 551 18.75 -1.18 -18.67
C LEU A 551 19.84 -0.11 -18.42
N SER A 552 20.52 0.33 -19.47
CA SER A 552 21.71 1.18 -19.36
C SER A 552 21.45 2.56 -18.78
N LEU A 553 20.18 3.01 -18.73
CA LEU A 553 19.74 4.32 -18.23
C LEU A 553 18.98 4.30 -16.89
N ALA A 554 18.72 3.13 -16.30
CA ALA A 554 18.00 3.01 -15.02
C ALA A 554 18.93 3.18 -13.81
N ASN A 555 18.51 3.97 -12.81
CA ASN A 555 19.20 4.10 -11.52
C ASN A 555 19.29 2.75 -10.79
N GLU A 556 20.25 2.56 -9.87
CA GLU A 556 20.42 1.29 -9.14
C GLU A 556 19.14 0.82 -8.40
N GLU A 557 18.36 1.76 -7.84
CA GLU A 557 17.07 1.47 -7.20
C GLU A 557 16.00 1.03 -8.22
N GLU A 558 15.96 1.66 -9.40
CA GLU A 558 15.02 1.31 -10.46
C GLU A 558 15.38 -0.03 -11.11
N ARG A 559 16.67 -0.34 -11.25
CA ARG A 559 17.16 -1.68 -11.64
C ARG A 559 16.75 -2.73 -10.62
N THR A 560 16.89 -2.42 -9.32
CA THR A 560 16.47 -3.32 -8.24
C THR A 560 14.96 -3.55 -8.26
N LEU A 561 14.16 -2.51 -8.54
CA LEU A 561 12.71 -2.62 -8.71
C LEU A 561 12.30 -3.38 -9.95
N ILE A 562 12.98 -3.16 -11.09
CA ILE A 562 12.72 -3.90 -12.34
C ILE A 562 13.14 -5.36 -12.16
N ASP A 563 14.24 -5.64 -11.47
CA ASP A 563 14.67 -7.00 -11.15
C ASP A 563 13.75 -7.65 -10.12
N ALA A 564 13.21 -6.90 -9.15
CA ALA A 564 12.17 -7.36 -8.24
C ALA A 564 10.85 -7.61 -8.97
N LEU A 565 10.50 -6.78 -9.96
CA LEU A 565 9.34 -7.00 -10.85
C LEU A 565 9.57 -8.21 -11.74
N ARG A 566 10.77 -8.41 -12.29
CA ARG A 566 11.15 -9.60 -13.05
C ARG A 566 11.07 -10.86 -12.19
N LEU A 567 11.59 -10.83 -10.96
CA LEU A 567 11.48 -11.91 -9.99
C LEU A 567 10.04 -12.18 -9.58
N ARG A 568 9.21 -11.12 -9.42
CA ARG A 568 7.76 -11.26 -9.17
C ARG A 568 7.03 -11.81 -10.40
N LEU A 569 7.39 -11.40 -11.61
CA LEU A 569 6.80 -11.87 -12.87
C LEU A 569 7.19 -13.32 -13.19
N ASP A 570 8.45 -13.71 -12.96
CA ASP A 570 8.91 -15.10 -13.08
C ASP A 570 8.22 -16.03 -12.09
N LYS A 571 7.86 -15.52 -10.90
CA LYS A 571 7.02 -16.23 -9.90
C LYS A 571 5.54 -16.29 -10.27
N VAL A 572 5.06 -15.41 -11.15
CA VAL A 572 3.66 -15.37 -11.64
C VAL A 572 3.46 -16.31 -12.82
N LYS A 573 4.53 -16.84 -13.43
CA LYS A 573 4.40 -17.87 -14.47
C LYS A 573 3.61 -19.06 -13.95
N PRO A 574 2.52 -19.47 -14.62
CA PRO A 574 2.00 -20.81 -14.39
C PRO A 574 3.14 -21.78 -14.73
N GLU A 575 3.53 -22.62 -13.77
CA GLU A 575 4.51 -23.64 -14.09
C GLU A 575 3.99 -24.45 -15.29
N LYS A 576 4.84 -24.59 -16.31
CA LYS A 576 4.58 -25.44 -17.49
C LYS A 576 4.35 -26.92 -17.12
N SER A 577 4.51 -27.30 -15.85
CA SER A 577 4.28 -28.64 -15.31
C SER A 577 2.81 -29.07 -15.37
N PHE A 578 1.84 -28.17 -15.54
CA PHE A 578 0.41 -28.56 -15.59
C PHE A 578 -0.07 -29.07 -16.96
N LEU A 579 0.66 -28.83 -18.06
CA LEU A 579 0.28 -29.29 -19.41
C LEU A 579 0.79 -30.70 -19.75
N GLU A 580 1.80 -31.22 -19.05
CA GLU A 580 2.31 -32.58 -19.30
C GLU A 580 1.57 -33.66 -18.49
N LEU A 581 0.93 -33.31 -17.36
CA LEU A 581 0.15 -34.26 -16.55
C LEU A 581 -1.24 -34.57 -17.11
N SER A 582 -1.77 -33.75 -18.02
CA SER A 582 -2.99 -34.06 -18.80
C SER A 582 -2.75 -35.03 -19.96
N GLY A 583 -1.48 -35.39 -20.26
CA GLY A 583 -1.11 -36.25 -21.38
C GLY A 583 -0.98 -37.75 -21.08
N ILE A 584 -1.01 -38.17 -19.81
CA ILE A 584 -0.68 -39.56 -19.42
C ILE A 584 -1.93 -40.43 -19.16
N CYS A 585 -3.15 -39.87 -19.10
CA CYS A 585 -4.38 -40.65 -18.88
C CYS A 585 -5.18 -41.02 -20.16
N ARG A 586 -4.50 -41.32 -21.27
CA ARG A 586 -5.13 -41.94 -22.45
C ARG A 586 -4.18 -42.90 -23.16
N ARG A 587 -3.97 -44.08 -22.58
CA ARG A 587 -3.67 -45.35 -23.28
C ARG A 587 -3.67 -46.45 -22.23
N ASP A 588 -4.75 -47.24 -22.25
CA ASP A 588 -4.75 -48.70 -22.04
C ASP A 588 -6.12 -49.15 -21.51
N SER A 589 -7.04 -49.43 -22.44
CA SER A 589 -8.06 -50.48 -22.28
C SER A 589 -9.00 -50.54 -23.50
N ILE A 590 -8.53 -51.06 -24.64
CA ILE A 590 -9.38 -51.79 -25.59
C ILE A 590 -8.57 -52.97 -26.14
N SER A 591 -8.78 -54.15 -25.56
CA SER A 591 -8.65 -55.42 -26.27
C SER A 591 -9.43 -56.49 -25.50
N THR A 592 -10.37 -57.10 -26.23
CA THR A 592 -11.34 -58.17 -25.91
C THR A 592 -12.47 -57.83 -24.96
#